data_AF-A0A9N9H780-F1
#
_entry.id   AF-A0A9N9H780-F1
#
_cell.length_a   1.000
_cell.length_b   1.000
_cell.length_c   1.000
_cell.angle_alpha   90.00
_cell.angle_beta   90.00
_cell.angle_gamma   90.00
#
_symmetry.space_group_name_H-M   'P 1'
#
loop_
_entity.id
_entity.type
_entity.pdbx_description
1 polymer ?
#
loop_
_entity_poly.entity_id
_entity_poly.type
_entity_poly.pdbx_seq_one_letter_code
_entity_poly.pdbx_strand_id
1 'polypeptide(L)'
;AGMEVYESNRITEIQIPVQNFKEREMEAHYCKYKDKLKDKPNIQLKGHTSLWSREFRNHFEDKEDDPYTALEQEDFEKCDHECIDEIHRKSIDGLSPEKSYCDLQLFHDPIKALPPRKKGYLSNDGHVFLCQDPRVAAFHIIFVLDRSGSMCCDDHPPTSDSLFGRSLQANFNNRFGAALQATDKFIKTRISSTQNQNKSTTIANDIVSIILFDGHSEVLFENKSIFDTDFIQDKLIEKGIGGSTCFQKAIKKTEQVIDNNFDISR
;
A
#
# COMPACT_ATOMS: atom_id res chain seq x y z
N ALA A 1 19.10 -47.93 -14.63
CA ALA A 1 18.39 -48.04 -13.34
C ALA A 1 18.77 -46.83 -12.50
N GLY A 2 17.78 -46.08 -12.00
CA GLY A 2 17.94 -44.94 -11.07
C GLY A 2 17.93 -43.58 -11.76
N MET A 3 16.75 -43.08 -12.17
CA MET A 3 15.90 -42.11 -11.44
C MET A 3 16.39 -40.65 -11.53
N GLU A 4 15.79 -39.93 -12.48
CA GLU A 4 15.68 -38.47 -12.47
C GLU A 4 14.82 -38.02 -11.28
N VAL A 5 15.25 -36.96 -10.60
CA VAL A 5 14.37 -36.18 -9.73
C VAL A 5 14.42 -34.74 -10.22
N TYR A 6 13.37 -34.36 -10.95
CA TYR A 6 12.94 -32.99 -11.14
C TYR A 6 12.26 -32.54 -9.84
N GLU A 7 12.80 -31.53 -9.14
CA GLU A 7 12.05 -30.80 -8.13
C GLU A 7 11.75 -29.39 -8.62
N SER A 8 10.48 -29.23 -9.00
CA SER A 8 9.79 -27.99 -9.26
C SER A 8 9.58 -27.28 -7.92
N ASN A 9 10.22 -26.13 -7.73
CA ASN A 9 9.87 -25.18 -6.66
C ASN A 9 8.51 -24.54 -7.00
N ARG A 10 7.42 -25.26 -6.69
CA ARG A 10 6.10 -24.65 -6.49
C ARG A 10 6.09 -24.00 -5.11
N ILE A 11 6.01 -22.68 -5.10
CA ILE A 11 5.60 -21.92 -3.92
C ILE A 11 4.15 -22.30 -3.66
N THR A 12 3.91 -23.24 -2.73
CA THR A 12 2.60 -23.44 -2.13
C THR A 12 2.29 -22.22 -1.28
N GLU A 13 1.37 -21.42 -1.79
CA GLU A 13 0.66 -20.38 -1.06
C GLU A 13 0.04 -21.03 0.19
N ILE A 14 0.63 -20.76 1.35
CA ILE A 14 0.04 -21.14 2.64
C ILE A 14 -1.13 -20.18 2.84
N GLN A 15 -2.32 -20.59 2.44
CA GLN A 15 -3.56 -19.97 2.87
C GLN A 15 -3.67 -20.17 4.38
N ILE A 16 -3.21 -19.17 5.13
CA ILE A 16 -3.59 -19.04 6.54
C ILE A 16 -5.09 -18.70 6.51
N PRO A 17 -5.98 -19.53 7.08
CA PRO A 17 -7.37 -19.15 7.21
C PRO A 17 -7.40 -17.94 8.14
N VAL A 18 -7.66 -16.77 7.57
CA VAL A 18 -8.07 -15.60 8.34
C VAL A 18 -9.40 -16.01 8.95
N GLN A 19 -9.38 -16.50 10.20
CA GLN A 19 -10.59 -16.52 11.01
C GLN A 19 -11.09 -15.08 11.02
N ASN A 20 -12.25 -14.87 10.40
CA ASN A 20 -12.76 -13.54 10.10
C ASN A 20 -12.87 -12.76 11.41
N PHE A 21 -12.28 -11.57 11.48
CA PHE A 21 -12.34 -10.74 12.69
C PHE A 21 -13.80 -10.44 13.10
N LYS A 22 -14.71 -10.30 12.11
CA LYS A 22 -16.15 -10.25 12.35
C LYS A 22 -16.70 -11.52 13.01
N GLU A 23 -16.16 -12.73 12.77
CA GLU A 23 -16.59 -13.94 13.51
C GLU A 23 -16.29 -13.81 15.01
N ARG A 24 -15.15 -13.21 15.40
CA ARG A 24 -14.82 -13.01 16.82
C ARG A 24 -15.65 -11.90 17.48
N GLU A 25 -15.89 -10.80 16.77
CA GLU A 25 -16.81 -9.75 17.26
C GLU A 25 -18.25 -10.26 17.32
N MET A 26 -18.66 -11.11 16.38
CA MET A 26 -19.98 -11.76 16.36
C MET A 26 -20.11 -12.85 17.43
N GLU A 27 -19.07 -13.62 17.74
CA GLU A 27 -19.06 -14.56 18.88
C GLU A 27 -19.18 -13.81 20.22
N ALA A 28 -18.46 -12.69 20.37
CA ALA A 28 -18.57 -11.83 21.53
C ALA A 28 -19.97 -11.21 21.66
N HIS A 29 -20.58 -10.78 20.55
CA HIS A 29 -21.95 -10.27 20.51
C HIS A 29 -23.01 -11.37 20.74
N TYR A 30 -22.83 -12.57 20.20
CA TYR A 30 -23.68 -13.72 20.48
C TYR A 30 -23.67 -14.04 21.98
N CYS A 31 -22.50 -14.02 22.62
CA CYS A 31 -22.39 -14.19 24.07
C CYS A 31 -23.15 -13.10 24.85
N LYS A 32 -23.16 -11.85 24.35
CA LYS A 32 -23.91 -10.73 24.95
C LYS A 32 -25.44 -10.92 24.89
N TYR A 33 -25.95 -11.56 23.84
CA TYR A 33 -27.41 -11.70 23.62
C TYR A 33 -27.94 -13.13 23.78
N LYS A 34 -27.07 -14.11 24.06
CA LYS A 34 -27.42 -15.53 24.23
C LYS A 34 -28.55 -15.75 25.25
N ASP A 35 -28.59 -14.96 26.32
CA ASP A 35 -29.62 -15.05 27.35
C ASP A 35 -31.01 -14.65 26.85
N LYS A 36 -31.11 -13.76 25.84
CA LYS A 36 -32.37 -13.40 25.19
C LYS A 36 -32.83 -14.43 24.15
N LEU A 37 -31.93 -15.32 23.72
CA LEU A 37 -32.20 -16.37 22.73
C LEU A 37 -32.58 -17.72 23.36
N LYS A 38 -32.52 -17.84 24.70
CA LYS A 38 -32.77 -19.09 25.44
C LYS A 38 -34.20 -19.63 25.32
N ASP A 39 -35.17 -18.76 25.05
CA ASP A 39 -36.60 -19.14 25.04
C ASP A 39 -37.14 -19.52 23.66
N LYS A 40 -36.30 -19.56 22.60
CA LYS A 40 -36.70 -19.95 21.24
C LYS A 40 -36.10 -21.31 20.84
N PRO A 41 -36.89 -22.28 20.32
CA PRO A 41 -36.42 -23.64 20.12
C PRO A 41 -35.50 -23.80 18.88
N ASN A 42 -34.36 -24.45 19.12
CA ASN A 42 -33.62 -25.34 18.21
C ASN A 42 -32.98 -24.73 16.94
N ILE A 43 -31.93 -23.92 17.12
CA ILE A 43 -30.99 -23.58 16.04
C ILE A 43 -29.97 -24.73 15.90
N GLN A 44 -30.23 -25.69 15.00
CA GLN A 44 -29.18 -26.64 14.57
C GLN A 44 -28.26 -25.94 13.56
N LEU A 45 -27.07 -25.56 14.01
CA LEU A 45 -26.03 -24.94 13.19
C LEU A 45 -25.54 -25.92 12.10
N LYS A 46 -25.98 -25.70 10.86
CA LYS A 46 -25.38 -26.31 9.66
C LYS A 46 -24.62 -25.25 8.87
N GLY A 47 -23.29 -25.22 8.99
CA GLY A 47 -22.35 -24.52 8.08
C GLY A 47 -22.36 -22.98 8.15
N HIS A 48 -21.19 -22.39 8.44
CA HIS A 48 -20.96 -20.95 8.74
C HIS A 48 -21.42 -19.93 7.68
N THR A 49 -21.55 -20.31 6.40
CA THR A 49 -21.74 -19.35 5.29
C THR A 49 -23.19 -19.06 4.89
N SER A 50 -24.18 -19.82 5.39
CA SER A 50 -25.58 -19.69 4.98
C SER A 50 -26.54 -19.17 6.06
N LEU A 51 -26.07 -19.07 7.30
CA LEU A 51 -26.92 -18.84 8.48
C LEU A 51 -27.27 -17.37 8.76
N TRP A 52 -26.38 -16.43 8.48
CA TRP A 52 -26.45 -15.13 9.16
C TRP A 52 -27.21 -14.02 8.42
N SER A 53 -27.27 -14.06 7.09
CA SER A 53 -27.93 -12.98 6.32
C SER A 53 -29.42 -13.19 6.07
N ARG A 54 -29.93 -14.43 6.14
CA ARG A 54 -31.35 -14.73 5.85
C ARG A 54 -32.09 -15.42 6.98
N GLU A 55 -31.51 -16.41 7.66
CA GLU A 55 -32.25 -17.13 8.72
C GLU A 55 -32.26 -16.37 10.05
N PHE A 56 -31.15 -15.74 10.45
CA PHE A 56 -31.12 -14.93 11.68
C PHE A 56 -32.00 -13.67 11.58
N ARG A 57 -31.96 -12.99 10.42
CA ARG A 57 -32.79 -11.82 10.13
C ARG A 57 -34.29 -12.15 10.05
N ASN A 58 -34.63 -13.33 9.52
CA ASN A 58 -36.02 -13.79 9.46
C ASN A 58 -36.54 -14.37 10.79
N HIS A 59 -35.68 -14.59 11.80
CA HIS A 59 -36.10 -15.13 13.10
C HIS A 59 -36.59 -14.06 14.09
N PHE A 60 -36.29 -12.80 13.77
CA PHE A 60 -36.94 -11.64 14.35
C PHE A 60 -38.13 -11.31 13.45
N GLU A 61 -39.23 -12.06 13.63
CA GLU A 61 -40.47 -11.91 12.84
C GLU A 61 -41.06 -10.49 12.95
N ASP A 62 -40.68 -9.74 13.99
CA ASP A 62 -41.01 -8.34 14.17
C ASP A 62 -39.73 -7.48 14.14
N LYS A 63 -39.75 -6.41 13.33
CA LYS A 63 -38.71 -5.36 13.29
C LYS A 63 -38.41 -4.74 14.67
N GLU A 64 -39.27 -4.95 15.66
CA GLU A 64 -39.13 -4.46 17.04
C GLU A 64 -38.18 -5.33 17.90
N ASP A 65 -37.91 -6.58 17.51
CA ASP A 65 -37.06 -7.50 18.29
C ASP A 65 -35.61 -7.62 17.77
N ASP A 66 -35.27 -6.93 16.68
CA ASP A 66 -33.89 -6.89 16.19
C ASP A 66 -33.00 -6.17 17.22
N PRO A 67 -32.01 -6.85 17.84
CA PRO A 67 -31.16 -6.25 18.86
C PRO A 67 -30.17 -5.21 18.29
N TYR A 68 -30.09 -5.08 16.97
CA TYR A 68 -29.23 -4.15 16.27
C TYR A 68 -30.00 -2.89 15.89
N THR A 69 -29.36 -1.73 16.09
CA THR A 69 -29.88 -0.45 15.61
C THR A 69 -29.94 -0.43 14.09
N ALA A 70 -30.79 0.43 13.51
CA ALA A 70 -30.89 0.56 12.05
C ALA A 70 -29.54 0.88 11.38
N LEU A 71 -28.66 1.62 12.07
CA LEU A 71 -27.32 1.94 11.59
C LEU A 71 -26.41 0.71 11.58
N GLU A 72 -26.42 -0.08 12.65
CA GLU A 72 -25.66 -1.33 12.72
C GLU A 72 -26.14 -2.33 11.65
N GLN A 73 -27.45 -2.42 11.42
CA GLN A 73 -28.01 -3.27 10.37
C GLN A 73 -27.50 -2.85 8.98
N GLU A 74 -27.45 -1.55 8.69
CA GLU A 74 -26.88 -1.03 7.43
C GLU A 74 -25.40 -1.36 7.27
N ASP A 75 -24.63 -1.33 8.35
CA ASP A 75 -23.20 -1.69 8.33
C ASP A 75 -22.96 -3.20 8.20
N PHE A 76 -23.84 -4.05 8.75
CA PHE A 76 -23.78 -5.49 8.54
C PHE A 76 -24.14 -5.90 7.10
N GLU A 77 -24.87 -5.06 6.37
CA GLU A 77 -25.17 -5.30 4.96
C GLU A 77 -23.98 -4.99 4.04
N LYS A 78 -22.95 -4.30 4.54
CA LYS A 78 -21.74 -3.96 3.79
C LYS A 78 -20.71 -5.08 3.80
N CYS A 79 -19.91 -5.13 2.74
CA CYS A 79 -18.77 -6.01 2.62
C CYS A 79 -17.76 -5.78 3.76
N ASP A 80 -17.15 -6.86 4.23
CA ASP A 80 -16.19 -6.89 5.33
C ASP A 80 -14.76 -6.47 4.95
N HIS A 81 -14.53 -6.14 3.68
CA HIS A 81 -13.23 -5.68 3.22
C HIS A 81 -12.93 -4.27 3.76
N GLU A 82 -11.85 -4.14 4.51
CA GLU A 82 -11.40 -2.88 5.12
C GLU A 82 -10.46 -2.10 4.21
N CYS A 83 -10.53 -0.77 4.28
CA CYS A 83 -9.58 0.11 3.61
C CYS A 83 -8.17 -0.10 4.19
N ILE A 84 -7.17 -0.10 3.31
CA ILE A 84 -5.76 -0.32 3.70
C ILE A 84 -5.14 0.89 4.42
N ASP A 85 -5.74 2.08 4.32
CA ASP A 85 -5.19 3.31 4.88
C ASP A 85 -5.03 3.24 6.41
N GLU A 86 -3.85 3.63 6.90
CA GLU A 86 -3.52 3.59 8.32
C GLU A 86 -4.33 4.57 9.16
N ILE A 87 -4.89 5.62 8.55
CA ILE A 87 -5.75 6.58 9.24
C ILE A 87 -6.97 5.89 9.87
N HIS A 88 -7.41 4.76 9.31
CA HIS A 88 -8.55 3.99 9.81
C HIS A 88 -8.17 2.97 10.90
N ARG A 89 -6.88 2.84 11.21
CA ARG A 89 -6.36 1.86 12.19
C ARG A 89 -5.83 2.52 13.45
N LYS A 90 -5.56 3.82 13.42
CA LYS A 90 -5.07 4.59 14.57
C LYS A 90 -6.24 5.11 15.39
N SER A 91 -6.24 4.80 16.68
CA SER A 91 -7.15 5.40 17.65
C SER A 91 -6.68 6.82 17.91
N ILE A 92 -7.50 7.81 17.56
CA ILE A 92 -7.28 9.20 17.95
C ILE A 92 -7.99 9.39 19.30
N ASP A 93 -7.27 9.84 20.31
CA ASP A 93 -7.82 10.30 21.59
C ASP A 93 -8.77 9.33 22.34
N GLY A 94 -8.43 8.04 22.36
CA GLY A 94 -9.18 7.04 23.15
C GLY A 94 -10.54 6.64 22.55
N LEU A 95 -10.87 7.14 21.36
CA LEU A 95 -11.98 6.67 20.54
C LEU A 95 -11.50 5.49 19.67
N SER A 96 -12.33 4.45 19.55
CA SER A 96 -12.02 3.32 18.66
C SER A 96 -11.77 3.84 17.22
N PRO A 97 -10.77 3.31 16.50
CA PRO A 97 -10.48 3.74 15.14
C PRO A 97 -11.74 3.67 14.27
N GLU A 98 -12.04 4.75 13.54
CA GLU A 98 -13.14 4.76 12.57
C GLU A 98 -12.72 3.97 11.33
N LYS A 99 -13.00 2.67 11.37
CA LYS A 99 -12.74 1.74 10.28
C LYS A 99 -13.52 2.15 9.05
N SER A 100 -12.89 2.13 7.88
CA SER A 100 -13.57 2.32 6.59
C SER A 100 -13.72 0.97 5.89
N TYR A 101 -14.96 0.54 5.66
CA TYR A 101 -15.28 -0.71 4.95
C TYR A 101 -15.72 -0.44 3.50
N CYS A 102 -15.73 -1.50 2.70
CA CYS A 102 -16.26 -1.47 1.36
C CYS A 102 -17.76 -1.10 1.36
N ASP A 103 -18.14 -0.09 0.58
CA ASP A 103 -19.50 0.46 0.44
C ASP A 103 -20.41 -0.37 -0.50
N LEU A 104 -20.00 -1.60 -0.83
CA LEU A 104 -20.79 -2.55 -1.59
C LEU A 104 -21.42 -3.58 -0.64
N GLN A 105 -22.46 -4.25 -1.13
CA GLN A 105 -23.17 -5.26 -0.36
C GLN A 105 -22.24 -6.43 0.03
N LEU A 106 -22.53 -7.06 1.17
CA LEU A 106 -21.91 -8.29 1.61
C LEU A 106 -21.93 -9.34 0.48
N PHE A 107 -20.77 -9.95 0.20
CA PHE A 107 -20.55 -10.91 -0.88
C PHE A 107 -20.81 -10.38 -2.31
N HIS A 108 -20.34 -9.17 -2.62
CA HIS A 108 -20.35 -8.67 -3.99
C HIS A 108 -19.23 -9.29 -4.85
N ASP A 109 -19.48 -9.37 -6.16
CA ASP A 109 -18.42 -9.63 -7.14
C ASP A 109 -17.47 -8.42 -7.28
N PRO A 110 -16.17 -8.62 -7.57
CA PRO A 110 -15.25 -7.53 -7.88
C PRO A 110 -15.76 -6.63 -9.02
N ILE A 111 -15.89 -5.33 -8.75
CA ILE A 111 -16.32 -4.38 -9.79
C ILE A 111 -15.12 -3.75 -10.49
N LYS A 112 -15.28 -3.40 -11.77
CA LYS A 112 -14.18 -2.85 -12.61
C LYS A 112 -14.22 -1.33 -12.77
N ALA A 113 -15.29 -0.69 -12.33
CA ALA A 113 -15.48 0.75 -12.41
C ALA A 113 -16.38 1.23 -11.27
N LEU A 114 -16.13 2.44 -10.76
CA LEU A 114 -16.98 3.04 -9.73
C LEU A 114 -18.40 3.26 -10.27
N PRO A 115 -19.44 2.94 -9.47
CA PRO A 115 -20.81 3.26 -9.85
C PRO A 115 -20.98 4.76 -10.09
N PRO A 116 -21.80 5.17 -11.07
CA PRO A 116 -22.09 6.59 -11.31
C PRO A 116 -22.59 7.25 -10.02
N ARG A 117 -22.04 8.43 -9.69
CA ARG A 117 -22.38 9.25 -8.50
C ARG A 117 -21.85 8.76 -7.15
N LYS A 118 -21.16 7.61 -7.05
CA LYS A 118 -20.41 7.29 -5.82
C LYS A 118 -19.11 8.09 -5.76
N LYS A 119 -18.85 8.71 -4.60
CA LYS A 119 -17.59 9.42 -4.30
C LYS A 119 -16.67 8.46 -3.51
N GLY A 120 -15.36 8.56 -3.73
CA GLY A 120 -14.37 7.69 -3.09
C GLY A 120 -13.45 7.00 -4.11
N TYR A 121 -12.94 5.79 -3.80
CA TYR A 121 -12.02 5.06 -4.66
C TYR A 121 -12.35 3.58 -4.84
N LEU A 122 -11.90 3.02 -5.97
CA LEU A 122 -11.99 1.59 -6.30
C LEU A 122 -10.62 0.94 -6.11
N SER A 123 -10.51 -0.04 -5.23
CA SER A 123 -9.30 -0.84 -5.05
C SER A 123 -9.03 -1.74 -6.26
N ASN A 124 -7.81 -2.29 -6.36
CA ASN A 124 -7.42 -3.13 -7.51
C ASN A 124 -8.19 -4.46 -7.57
N ASP A 125 -8.67 -4.95 -6.44
CA ASP A 125 -9.47 -6.17 -6.26
C ASP A 125 -10.98 -5.92 -6.29
N GLY A 126 -11.42 -4.69 -6.59
CA GLY A 126 -12.81 -4.40 -6.93
C GLY A 126 -13.70 -3.98 -5.76
N HIS A 127 -13.12 -3.51 -4.65
CA HIS A 127 -13.84 -2.95 -3.50
C HIS A 127 -13.93 -1.42 -3.59
N VAL A 128 -15.04 -0.85 -3.11
CA VAL A 128 -15.32 0.59 -3.17
C VAL A 128 -15.25 1.19 -1.78
N PHE A 129 -14.41 2.20 -1.59
CA PHE A 129 -14.31 2.92 -0.33
C PHE A 129 -14.74 4.36 -0.51
N LEU A 130 -15.42 4.95 0.48
CA LEU A 130 -15.85 6.34 0.44
C LEU A 130 -14.75 7.33 0.87
N CYS A 131 -13.70 6.84 1.52
CA CYS A 131 -12.55 7.66 1.90
C CYS A 131 -11.65 8.00 0.70
N GLN A 132 -10.65 8.85 0.93
CA GLN A 132 -9.67 9.19 -0.10
C GLN A 132 -8.83 7.96 -0.45
N ASP A 133 -8.45 7.83 -1.72
CA ASP A 133 -7.57 6.74 -2.15
C ASP A 133 -6.19 6.90 -1.48
N PRO A 134 -5.76 5.97 -0.61
CA PRO A 134 -4.44 6.05 0.01
C PRO A 134 -3.32 6.00 -1.02
N ARG A 135 -3.59 5.49 -2.23
CA ARG A 135 -2.63 5.50 -3.36
C ARG A 135 -2.44 6.89 -3.97
N VAL A 136 -3.30 7.84 -3.63
CA VAL A 136 -3.28 9.23 -4.11
C VAL A 136 -2.63 10.16 -3.08
N ALA A 137 -2.06 9.65 -1.98
CA ALA A 137 -1.26 10.47 -1.06
C ALA A 137 0.00 11.07 -1.72
N ALA A 138 0.46 12.19 -1.19
CA ALA A 138 1.70 12.85 -1.58
C ALA A 138 2.85 12.23 -0.77
N PHE A 139 3.86 11.69 -1.44
CA PHE A 139 4.98 11.05 -0.75
C PHE A 139 6.20 11.96 -0.69
N HIS A 140 6.93 11.86 0.42
CA HIS A 140 8.35 12.22 0.44
C HIS A 140 9.17 10.97 0.10
N ILE A 141 9.65 10.91 -1.14
CA ILE A 141 10.41 9.78 -1.67
C ILE A 141 11.90 10.06 -1.49
N ILE A 142 12.59 9.22 -0.71
CA ILE A 142 14.02 9.37 -0.45
C ILE A 142 14.78 8.22 -1.13
N PHE A 143 15.62 8.54 -2.09
CA PHE A 143 16.57 7.58 -2.66
C PHE A 143 17.89 7.63 -1.91
N VAL A 144 18.36 6.47 -1.48
CA VAL A 144 19.66 6.31 -0.81
C VAL A 144 20.51 5.40 -1.68
N LEU A 145 21.43 6.01 -2.44
CA LEU A 145 22.14 5.34 -3.52
C LEU A 145 23.56 5.00 -3.09
N ASP A 146 23.90 3.71 -3.17
CA ASP A 146 25.27 3.24 -2.96
C ASP A 146 26.13 3.69 -4.14
N ARG A 147 27.24 4.37 -3.84
CA ARG A 147 28.29 4.74 -4.79
C ARG A 147 29.65 4.21 -4.36
N SER A 148 29.71 3.16 -3.54
CA SER A 148 30.94 2.50 -3.12
C SER A 148 31.74 1.95 -4.31
N GLY A 149 33.00 1.59 -4.09
CA GLY A 149 33.88 1.07 -5.14
C GLY A 149 33.33 -0.16 -5.84
N SER A 150 32.54 -0.99 -5.16
CA SER A 150 31.87 -2.15 -5.77
C SER A 150 30.84 -1.80 -6.85
N MET A 151 30.40 -0.54 -6.88
CA MET A 151 29.49 0.00 -7.89
C MET A 151 30.20 0.48 -9.16
N CYS A 152 31.55 0.43 -9.20
CA CYS A 152 32.32 0.73 -10.42
C CYS A 152 32.36 -0.42 -11.44
N CYS A 153 31.96 -1.63 -11.04
CA CYS A 153 31.93 -2.80 -11.92
C CYS A 153 31.00 -2.57 -13.11
N ASP A 154 31.42 -3.01 -14.29
CA ASP A 154 30.78 -2.84 -15.59
C ASP A 154 29.90 -4.02 -16.03
N ASP A 155 29.62 -4.94 -15.11
CA ASP A 155 28.84 -6.16 -15.38
C ASP A 155 27.32 -5.90 -15.48
N HIS A 156 26.84 -4.78 -14.94
CA HIS A 156 25.45 -4.32 -15.07
C HIS A 156 25.40 -2.85 -15.50
N PRO A 157 25.72 -2.52 -16.76
CA PRO A 157 25.71 -1.15 -17.25
C PRO A 157 24.28 -0.64 -17.52
N PRO A 158 24.06 0.69 -17.55
CA PRO A 158 22.80 1.27 -17.96
C PRO A 158 22.47 0.99 -19.43
N THR A 159 21.19 1.01 -19.80
CA THR A 159 20.69 0.83 -21.17
C THR A 159 20.67 2.14 -21.95
N SER A 160 20.86 2.08 -23.28
CA SER A 160 20.85 3.25 -24.18
C SER A 160 19.46 3.64 -24.72
N ASP A 161 18.39 3.23 -24.03
CA ASP A 161 16.99 3.36 -24.43
C ASP A 161 16.44 4.80 -24.34
N SER A 162 17.20 5.71 -23.72
CA SER A 162 16.82 7.12 -23.53
C SER A 162 18.04 8.04 -23.66
N LEU A 163 17.80 9.35 -23.83
CA LEU A 163 18.89 10.35 -23.87
C LEU A 163 19.70 10.35 -22.56
N PHE A 164 19.00 10.30 -21.41
CA PHE A 164 19.65 10.16 -20.11
C PHE A 164 20.45 8.86 -20.01
N GLY A 165 19.88 7.72 -20.45
CA GLY A 165 20.59 6.44 -20.50
C GLY A 165 21.87 6.47 -21.34
N ARG A 166 21.87 7.18 -22.48
CA ARG A 166 23.09 7.39 -23.29
C ARG A 166 24.11 8.29 -22.57
N SER A 167 23.65 9.33 -21.88
CA SER A 167 24.53 10.19 -21.06
C SER A 167 25.17 9.38 -19.93
N LEU A 168 24.39 8.50 -19.29
CA LEU A 168 24.90 7.59 -18.26
C LEU A 168 25.90 6.59 -18.83
N GLN A 169 25.70 6.01 -20.02
CA GLN A 169 26.73 5.17 -20.64
C GLN A 169 28.01 5.94 -20.95
N ALA A 170 27.93 7.22 -21.31
CA ALA A 170 29.11 8.03 -21.60
C ALA A 170 29.94 8.34 -20.34
N ASN A 171 29.30 8.53 -19.19
CA ASN A 171 29.96 8.98 -17.95
C ASN A 171 30.12 7.88 -16.89
N PHE A 172 29.20 6.91 -16.85
CA PHE A 172 29.03 5.88 -15.82
C PHE A 172 28.55 4.55 -16.43
N ASN A 173 29.33 3.93 -17.32
CA ASN A 173 28.98 2.63 -17.90
C ASN A 173 29.22 1.45 -16.92
N ASN A 174 28.55 1.49 -15.76
CA ASN A 174 28.75 0.57 -14.65
C ASN A 174 27.48 0.43 -13.80
N ARG A 175 27.54 -0.38 -12.74
CA ARG A 175 26.44 -0.62 -11.79
C ARG A 175 25.87 0.67 -11.21
N PHE A 176 26.72 1.66 -10.90
CA PHE A 176 26.25 2.95 -10.40
C PHE A 176 25.41 3.68 -11.45
N GLY A 177 25.87 3.74 -12.70
CA GLY A 177 25.06 4.31 -13.79
C GLY A 177 23.73 3.57 -13.98
N ALA A 178 23.70 2.25 -13.83
CA ALA A 178 22.45 1.50 -13.84
C ALA A 178 21.52 1.86 -12.67
N ALA A 179 22.06 2.08 -11.46
CA ALA A 179 21.27 2.55 -10.32
C ALA A 179 20.69 3.96 -10.57
N LEU A 180 21.49 4.88 -11.12
CA LEU A 180 21.00 6.21 -11.52
C LEU A 180 19.87 6.13 -12.56
N GLN A 181 20.01 5.22 -13.54
CA GLN A 181 18.97 4.99 -14.53
C GLN A 181 17.70 4.40 -13.91
N ALA A 182 17.83 3.48 -12.95
CA ALA A 182 16.69 2.91 -12.25
C ALA A 182 15.91 3.98 -11.47
N THR A 183 16.62 4.92 -10.83
CA THR A 183 16.02 6.08 -10.16
C THR A 183 15.23 6.96 -11.13
N ASP A 184 15.81 7.31 -12.29
CA ASP A 184 15.12 8.09 -13.32
C ASP A 184 13.88 7.36 -13.88
N LYS A 185 14.00 6.06 -14.15
CA LYS A 185 12.89 5.22 -14.62
C LYS A 185 11.76 5.16 -13.58
N PHE A 186 12.09 5.05 -12.29
CA PHE A 186 11.10 5.10 -11.22
C PHE A 186 10.36 6.44 -11.23
N ILE A 187 11.10 7.56 -11.23
CA ILE A 187 10.53 8.91 -11.21
C ILE A 187 9.58 9.11 -12.38
N LYS A 188 10.02 8.78 -13.61
CA LYS A 188 9.19 8.87 -14.81
C LYS A 188 7.94 7.99 -14.73
N THR A 189 8.10 6.75 -14.27
CA THR A 189 6.96 5.82 -14.12
C THR A 189 5.95 6.35 -13.10
N ARG A 190 6.42 6.90 -11.99
CA ARG A 190 5.57 7.53 -10.96
C ARG A 190 4.80 8.72 -11.54
N ILE A 191 5.49 9.62 -12.25
CA ILE A 191 4.86 10.77 -12.93
C ILE A 191 3.81 10.31 -13.95
N SER A 192 4.13 9.34 -14.80
CA SER A 192 3.19 8.83 -15.81
C SER A 192 1.98 8.13 -15.19
N SER A 193 2.18 7.39 -14.09
CA SER A 193 1.09 6.81 -13.30
C SER A 193 0.12 7.88 -12.79
N THR A 194 0.64 9.05 -12.39
CA THR A 194 -0.16 10.18 -11.91
C THR A 194 -1.01 10.80 -13.02
N GLN A 195 -0.39 11.07 -14.17
CA GLN A 195 -1.06 11.73 -15.29
C GLN A 195 -2.16 10.85 -15.90
N ASN A 196 -1.95 9.53 -15.98
CA ASN A 196 -2.88 8.61 -16.63
C ASN A 196 -4.14 8.32 -15.80
N GLN A 197 -4.15 8.58 -14.49
CA GLN A 197 -5.28 8.21 -13.63
C GLN A 197 -6.36 9.30 -13.52
N ASN A 198 -6.19 10.53 -14.06
CA ASN A 198 -7.07 11.68 -13.77
C ASN A 198 -7.34 11.88 -12.26
N LYS A 199 -6.54 11.27 -11.39
CA LYS A 199 -6.68 11.31 -9.94
C LYS A 199 -5.91 12.52 -9.44
N SER A 200 -6.71 13.53 -9.09
CA SER A 200 -6.50 14.57 -8.07
C SER A 200 -5.05 14.89 -7.72
N THR A 201 -4.61 16.11 -8.08
CA THR A 201 -3.73 17.09 -7.37
C THR A 201 -2.73 16.67 -6.27
N THR A 202 -2.89 15.56 -5.58
CA THR A 202 -2.15 15.17 -4.39
C THR A 202 -0.87 14.41 -4.72
N ILE A 203 -0.87 13.48 -5.68
CA ILE A 203 0.40 12.87 -6.17
C ILE A 203 1.28 13.92 -6.87
N ALA A 204 0.69 15.02 -7.35
CA ALA A 204 1.44 16.14 -7.92
C ALA A 204 2.31 16.88 -6.88
N ASN A 205 2.18 16.54 -5.60
CA ASN A 205 2.98 17.10 -4.51
C ASN A 205 4.07 16.13 -4.01
N ASP A 206 4.29 15.00 -4.70
CA ASP A 206 5.41 14.12 -4.41
C ASP A 206 6.71 14.93 -4.45
N ILE A 207 7.51 14.83 -3.38
CA ILE A 207 8.84 15.41 -3.32
C ILE A 207 9.88 14.31 -3.28
N VAL A 208 11.04 14.59 -3.84
CA VAL A 208 12.17 13.69 -3.91
C VAL A 208 13.35 14.27 -3.16
N SER A 209 14.07 13.41 -2.45
CA SER A 209 15.39 13.70 -1.89
C SER A 209 16.34 12.57 -2.29
N ILE A 210 17.60 12.91 -2.57
CA ILE A 210 18.60 11.93 -2.97
C ILE A 210 19.81 12.05 -2.06
N ILE A 211 20.17 10.93 -1.46
CA ILE A 211 21.35 10.75 -0.62
C ILE A 211 22.27 9.78 -1.36
N LEU A 212 23.53 10.18 -1.53
CA LEU A 212 24.58 9.31 -2.02
C LEU A 212 25.41 8.81 -0.84
N PHE A 213 25.79 7.54 -0.82
CA PHE A 213 26.66 7.03 0.24
C PHE A 213 27.76 6.09 -0.25
N ASP A 214 28.88 6.16 0.46
CA ASP A 214 30.04 5.28 0.37
C ASP A 214 30.56 5.07 1.81
N GLY A 215 31.84 5.32 2.10
CA GLY A 215 32.33 5.45 3.49
C GLY A 215 31.76 6.66 4.25
N HIS A 216 31.10 7.59 3.55
CA HIS A 216 30.42 8.79 4.04
C HIS A 216 29.01 8.89 3.41
N SER A 217 28.21 9.85 3.86
CA SER A 217 26.87 10.09 3.31
C SER A 217 26.71 11.56 3.00
N GLU A 218 26.32 11.84 1.76
CA GLU A 218 26.15 13.18 1.20
C GLU A 218 24.72 13.31 0.70
N VAL A 219 24.07 14.41 1.07
CA VAL A 219 22.79 14.79 0.49
C VAL A 219 23.08 15.52 -0.82
N LEU A 220 22.59 14.97 -1.93
CA LEU A 220 22.71 15.59 -3.24
C LEU A 220 21.71 16.75 -3.37
N PHE A 221 20.47 16.51 -2.93
CA PHE A 221 19.43 17.52 -2.74
C PHE A 221 18.31 16.96 -1.86
N GLU A 222 17.49 17.87 -1.31
CA GLU A 222 16.31 17.54 -0.50
C GLU A 222 15.08 18.30 -0.99
N ASN A 223 13.91 17.70 -0.73
CA ASN A 223 12.59 18.34 -0.86
C ASN A 223 12.37 19.04 -2.21
N LYS A 224 12.67 18.34 -3.31
CA LYS A 224 12.45 18.83 -4.67
C LYS A 224 11.21 18.23 -5.27
N SER A 225 10.50 18.98 -6.11
CA SER A 225 9.33 18.45 -6.81
C SER A 225 9.74 17.25 -7.65
N ILE A 226 8.95 16.18 -7.64
CA ILE A 226 9.19 15.03 -8.52
C ILE A 226 9.16 15.42 -10.00
N PHE A 227 8.48 16.51 -10.36
CA PHE A 227 8.39 17.01 -11.73
C PHE A 227 9.63 17.78 -12.21
N ASP A 228 10.56 18.13 -11.32
CA ASP A 228 11.81 18.82 -11.68
C ASP A 228 12.82 17.83 -12.29
N THR A 229 12.39 17.03 -13.26
CA THR A 229 13.13 15.87 -13.79
C THR A 229 14.47 16.25 -14.42
N ASP A 230 14.55 17.39 -15.11
CA ASP A 230 15.80 17.89 -15.69
C ASP A 230 16.80 18.24 -14.58
N PHE A 231 16.36 18.97 -13.54
CA PHE A 231 17.19 19.28 -12.37
C PHE A 231 17.68 18.00 -11.68
N ILE A 232 16.81 17.01 -11.51
CA ILE A 232 17.16 15.73 -10.89
C ILE A 232 18.23 15.02 -11.73
N GLN A 233 18.02 14.89 -13.05
CA GLN A 233 18.97 14.23 -13.95
C GLN A 233 20.33 14.94 -13.97
N ASP A 234 20.34 16.27 -14.02
CA ASP A 234 21.56 17.08 -13.97
C ASP A 234 22.33 16.79 -12.68
N LYS A 235 21.63 16.80 -11.53
CA LYS A 235 22.23 16.48 -10.24
C LYS A 235 22.79 15.07 -10.16
N LEU A 236 22.09 14.08 -10.70
CA LEU A 236 22.54 12.69 -10.67
C LEU A 236 23.88 12.48 -11.40
N ILE A 237 24.19 13.29 -12.41
CA ILE A 237 25.42 13.17 -13.20
C ILE A 237 26.62 13.88 -12.53
N GLU A 238 26.41 14.76 -11.56
CA GLU A 238 27.47 15.57 -10.94
C GLU A 238 28.47 14.75 -10.09
N LYS A 239 28.09 13.56 -9.62
CA LYS A 239 28.85 12.83 -8.60
C LYS A 239 29.26 11.44 -9.08
N GLY A 240 30.55 11.13 -8.92
CA GLY A 240 31.12 9.84 -9.27
C GLY A 240 31.22 8.86 -8.11
N ILE A 241 31.87 7.73 -8.39
CA ILE A 241 32.11 6.62 -7.47
C ILE A 241 33.00 7.04 -6.30
N GLY A 242 32.71 6.50 -5.12
CA GLY A 242 33.49 6.55 -3.90
C GLY A 242 34.24 5.25 -3.61
N GLY A 243 34.89 5.18 -2.44
CA GLY A 243 35.71 4.02 -2.06
C GLY A 243 34.97 2.98 -1.22
N SER A 244 34.84 3.27 0.08
CA SER A 244 34.30 2.34 1.09
C SER A 244 32.76 2.30 1.08
N THR A 245 32.15 1.59 2.04
CA THR A 245 30.69 1.54 2.26
C THR A 245 30.35 1.62 3.75
N CYS A 246 29.30 2.36 4.10
CA CYS A 246 28.84 2.50 5.47
C CYS A 246 27.33 2.80 5.53
N PHE A 247 26.52 1.75 5.55
CA PHE A 247 25.06 1.85 5.67
C PHE A 247 24.60 2.58 6.94
N GLN A 248 25.34 2.47 8.05
CA GLN A 248 24.98 3.16 9.28
C GLN A 248 24.98 4.69 9.11
N LYS A 249 25.95 5.24 8.38
CA LYS A 249 25.98 6.69 8.09
C LYS A 249 24.85 7.07 7.13
N ALA A 250 24.52 6.20 6.17
CA ALA A 250 23.45 6.42 5.23
C ALA A 250 22.08 6.46 5.91
N ILE A 251 21.80 5.50 6.80
CA ILE A 251 20.57 5.45 7.59
C ILE A 251 20.45 6.69 8.47
N LYS A 252 21.49 7.04 9.23
CA LYS A 252 21.48 8.26 10.08
C LYS A 252 21.24 9.53 9.27
N LYS A 253 21.82 9.62 8.06
CA LYS A 253 21.58 10.77 7.19
C LYS A 253 20.15 10.78 6.66
N THR A 254 19.59 9.61 6.37
CA THR A 254 18.20 9.45 5.95
C THR A 254 17.23 9.88 7.05
N GLU A 255 17.46 9.46 8.30
CA GLU A 255 16.70 9.90 9.48
C GLU A 255 16.69 11.43 9.58
N GLN A 256 17.85 12.08 9.42
CA GLN A 256 17.95 13.55 9.43
C GLN A 256 17.11 14.21 8.32
N VAL A 257 17.11 13.65 7.10
CA VAL A 257 16.31 14.18 5.99
C VAL A 257 14.82 14.01 6.25
N ILE A 258 14.41 12.88 6.84
CA ILE A 258 13.03 12.63 7.25
C ILE A 258 12.63 13.67 8.30
N ASP A 259 13.38 13.79 9.39
CA ASP A 259 13.06 14.69 10.50
C ASP A 259 12.97 16.17 10.04
N ASN A 260 13.88 16.60 9.16
CA ASN A 260 13.92 17.97 8.67
C ASN A 260 12.76 18.34 7.73
N ASN A 261 12.19 17.35 7.05
CA ASN A 261 11.18 17.56 6.01
C ASN A 261 9.84 16.86 6.33
N PHE A 262 9.68 16.38 7.56
CA PHE A 262 8.46 15.74 8.01
C PHE A 262 7.32 16.76 8.04
N ASP A 263 6.23 16.42 7.35
CA ASP A 263 5.04 17.25 7.23
C ASP A 263 3.80 16.39 7.47
N ILE A 264 3.12 16.61 8.59
CA ILE A 264 1.89 15.91 8.98
C ILE A 264 0.75 16.11 7.97
N SER A 265 0.81 17.18 7.17
CA SER A 265 -0.21 17.49 6.17
C SER A 265 0.00 16.80 4.82
N ARG A 266 1.06 15.99 4.67
CA ARG A 266 1.31 15.10 3.54
C ARG A 266 0.97 13.66 3.89
#